data_AF-A0A154IRN7-F1
#
_entry.id   AF-A0A154IRN7-F1
#
_cell.length_a   1.000
_cell.length_b   1.000
_cell.length_c   1.000
_cell.angle_alpha   90.00
_cell.angle_beta   90.00
_cell.angle_gamma   90.00
#
_symmetry.space_group_name_H-M   'P 1'
#
loop_
_entity.id
_entity.type
_entity.pdbx_description
1 polymer ?
#
loop_
_entity_poly.entity_id
_entity_poly.type
_entity_poly.pdbx_seq_one_letter_code
_entity_poly.pdbx_strand_id
1 'polypeptide(L)'
;MHDVSTIPIMEIAVSLPDREHFAAASTIPGLMGILMSERWPRQLNDPTWKHALASCLWSLQGELQPTRARQAFVSAARAAHLKVLPDDEQRLRSRVASSRREVAVRRRDLEAG
;
A
#
# COMPACT_ATOMS: atom_id res chain seq x y z
N MET A 1 2.45 -6.79 27.47
CA MET A 1 3.43 -6.71 26.37
C MET A 1 2.65 -6.20 25.16
N HIS A 2 2.76 -4.91 24.83
CA HIS A 2 2.11 -4.39 23.63
C HIS A 2 2.83 -5.01 22.44
N ASP A 3 2.10 -5.80 21.65
CA ASP A 3 2.61 -6.34 20.41
C ASP A 3 2.81 -5.16 19.44
N VAL A 4 4.02 -4.57 19.48
CA VAL A 4 4.42 -3.47 18.58
C VAL A 4 4.35 -3.89 17.10
N SER A 5 4.10 -5.18 16.85
CA SER A 5 4.01 -5.85 15.56
C SER A 5 2.70 -5.58 14.80
N THR A 6 1.69 -4.96 15.42
CA THR A 6 0.34 -4.86 14.83
C THR A 6 -0.23 -3.45 14.71
N ILE A 7 0.59 -2.38 14.71
CA ILE A 7 0.09 -1.02 14.47
C ILE A 7 -0.58 -0.96 13.09
N PRO A 8 -1.92 -0.83 13.03
CA PRO A 8 -2.65 -0.92 11.78
C PRO A 8 -2.52 0.38 11.01
N ILE A 9 -2.45 0.26 9.68
CA ILE A 9 -2.57 1.38 8.75
C ILE A 9 -3.68 1.06 7.74
N MET A 10 -4.15 2.11 7.07
CA MET A 10 -4.93 1.91 5.86
C MET A 10 -4.04 1.27 4.79
N GLU A 11 -4.54 0.19 4.18
CA GLU A 11 -3.79 -0.60 3.21
C GLU A 11 -3.20 0.29 2.10
N ILE A 12 -2.02 -0.11 1.66
CA ILE A 12 -1.34 0.53 0.55
C ILE A 12 -0.59 -0.52 -0.25
N ALA A 13 -0.71 -0.43 -1.56
CA ALA A 13 -0.08 -1.34 -2.51
C ALA A 13 0.90 -0.56 -3.39
N VAL A 14 2.12 -1.08 -3.59
CA VAL A 14 3.13 -0.48 -4.47
C VAL A 14 3.61 -1.46 -5.52
N SER A 15 3.73 -1.01 -6.77
CA SER A 15 4.42 -1.77 -7.80
C SER A 15 5.92 -1.64 -7.60
N LEU A 16 6.59 -2.73 -7.25
CA LEU A 16 8.03 -2.80 -7.29
C LEU A 16 8.48 -3.21 -8.70
N PRO A 17 9.59 -2.69 -9.21
CA PRO A 17 10.16 -3.17 -10.46
C PRO A 17 10.41 -4.68 -10.33
N ASP A 18 10.19 -5.41 -11.43
CA ASP A 18 10.38 -6.88 -11.54
C ASP A 18 9.28 -7.75 -10.88
N ARG A 19 8.31 -7.18 -10.13
CA ARG A 19 7.13 -7.94 -9.68
C ARG A 19 5.94 -7.78 -10.64
N GLU A 20 5.34 -8.90 -11.01
CA GLU A 20 4.01 -8.93 -11.63
C GLU A 20 2.90 -8.45 -10.68
N HIS A 21 3.15 -8.50 -9.36
CA HIS A 21 2.18 -8.18 -8.32
C HIS A 21 2.58 -6.99 -7.46
N PHE A 22 1.60 -6.21 -7.04
CA PHE A 22 1.78 -5.12 -6.07
C PHE A 22 2.18 -5.69 -4.69
N ALA A 23 3.16 -5.08 -4.05
CA ALA A 23 3.47 -5.33 -2.64
C ALA A 23 2.50 -4.53 -1.78
N ALA A 24 1.61 -5.21 -1.05
CA ALA A 24 0.63 -4.59 -0.17
C ALA A 24 1.08 -4.66 1.30
N ALA A 25 0.81 -3.59 2.05
CA ALA A 25 1.01 -3.53 3.48
C ALA A 25 -0.20 -2.87 4.18
N SER A 26 -0.61 -3.48 5.28
CA SER A 26 -1.69 -3.01 6.17
C SER A 26 -1.19 -2.69 7.58
N THR A 27 0.12 -2.80 7.83
CA THR A 27 0.75 -2.48 9.13
C THR A 27 2.05 -1.69 8.94
N ILE A 28 2.49 -0.97 9.99
CA ILE A 28 3.78 -0.25 9.98
C ILE A 28 4.98 -1.20 9.74
N PRO A 29 5.09 -2.37 10.40
CA PRO A 29 6.14 -3.34 10.08
C PRO A 29 6.07 -3.83 8.63
N GLY A 30 4.86 -3.96 8.07
CA GLY A 30 4.67 -4.29 6.65
C GLY A 30 5.26 -3.23 5.72
N LEU A 31 5.06 -1.93 6.02
CA LEU A 31 5.69 -0.84 5.26
C LEU A 31 7.21 -0.89 5.33
N MET A 32 7.77 -1.13 6.51
CA MET A 32 9.21 -1.28 6.68
C MET A 32 9.76 -2.46 5.87
N GLY A 33 9.06 -3.60 5.87
CA GLY A 33 9.44 -4.76 5.07
C GLY A 33 9.50 -4.45 3.57
N ILE A 34 8.55 -3.65 3.06
CA ILE A 34 8.56 -3.21 1.66
C ILE A 34 9.71 -2.23 1.40
N LEU A 35 9.95 -1.25 2.28
CA LEU A 35 11.04 -0.28 2.15
C LEU A 35 12.43 -0.92 2.18
N MET A 36 12.61 -1.93 3.03
CA MET A 36 13.87 -2.67 3.17
C MET A 36 14.04 -3.75 2.10
N SER A 37 13.04 -3.97 1.24
CA SER A 37 13.14 -4.94 0.16
C SER A 37 14.31 -4.57 -0.77
N GLU A 38 15.10 -5.58 -1.15
CA GLU A 38 16.19 -5.43 -2.11
C GLU A 38 15.72 -4.89 -3.46
N ARG A 39 14.42 -5.06 -3.76
CA ARG A 39 13.76 -4.65 -5.00
C ARG A 39 13.31 -3.20 -4.98
N TRP A 40 13.40 -2.52 -3.85
CA TRP A 40 13.20 -1.08 -3.82
C TRP A 40 14.35 -0.42 -4.61
N PRO A 41 14.06 0.42 -5.61
CA PRO A 41 15.10 1.12 -6.37
C PRO A 41 15.70 2.20 -5.48
N ARG A 42 16.65 1.78 -4.63
CA ARG A 42 17.38 2.63 -3.71
C ARG A 42 18.35 3.47 -4.54
N GLN A 43 17.99 4.71 -4.80
CA GLN A 43 18.99 5.68 -5.24
C GLN A 43 20.01 5.86 -4.11
N LEU A 44 21.29 5.97 -4.47
CA LEU A 44 22.35 6.17 -3.51
C LEU A 44 22.04 7.45 -2.71
N ASN A 45 21.85 7.33 -1.40
CA ASN A 45 21.56 8.44 -0.48
C ASN A 45 20.17 9.08 -0.58
N ASP A 46 19.14 8.32 -0.96
CA ASP A 46 17.76 8.83 -1.07
C ASP A 46 17.22 9.40 0.27
N PRO A 47 17.01 10.73 0.38
CA PRO A 47 16.57 11.36 1.63
C PRO A 47 15.12 11.02 1.96
N THR A 48 14.30 10.82 0.94
CA THR A 48 12.89 10.43 1.05
C THR A 48 12.73 9.02 1.62
N TRP A 49 13.57 8.07 1.19
CA TRP A 49 13.61 6.73 1.75
C TRP A 49 13.99 6.73 3.23
N LYS A 50 15.05 7.49 3.60
CA LYS A 50 15.48 7.63 5.01
C LYS A 50 14.38 8.25 5.86
N HIS A 51 13.71 9.27 5.34
CA HIS A 51 12.60 9.92 6.02
C HIS A 51 11.41 8.98 6.24
N ALA A 52 11.07 8.15 5.24
CA ALA A 52 10.02 7.14 5.35
C ALA A 52 10.36 6.08 6.40
N LEU A 53 11.60 5.59 6.42
CA LEU A 53 12.05 4.61 7.42
C LEU A 53 12.04 5.19 8.84
N ALA A 54 12.55 6.41 9.02
CA ALA A 54 12.53 7.12 10.31
C ALA A 54 11.09 7.32 10.80
N SER A 55 10.17 7.70 9.91
CA SER A 55 8.76 7.89 10.24
C SER A 55 8.09 6.57 10.68
N CYS A 56 8.43 5.44 10.05
CA CYS A 56 7.95 4.13 10.49
C CYS A 56 8.47 3.79 11.89
N LEU A 57 9.76 4.02 12.18
CA LEU A 57 10.37 3.79 13.49
C LEU A 57 9.73 4.65 14.59
N TRP A 58 9.52 5.94 14.33
CA TRP A 58 8.83 6.83 15.28
C TRP A 58 7.38 6.39 15.52
N SER A 59 6.72 5.82 14.51
CA SER A 59 5.37 5.30 14.69
C SER A 59 5.33 4.04 15.55
N LEU A 60 6.32 3.14 15.42
CA LEU A 60 6.50 1.99 16.31
C LEU A 60 6.77 2.41 17.77
N GLN A 61 7.43 3.55 17.97
CA GLN A 61 7.69 4.10 19.30
C GLN A 61 6.49 4.85 19.89
N GLY A 62 5.40 5.03 19.13
CA GLY A 62 4.23 5.82 19.54
C GLY A 62 4.41 7.34 19.41
N GLU A 63 5.57 7.79 18.92
CA GLU A 63 5.92 9.21 18.76
C GLU A 63 5.32 9.83 17.49
N LEU A 64 4.94 9.01 16.51
CA LEU A 64 4.36 9.46 15.25
C LEU A 64 3.08 8.72 14.90
N GLN A 65 2.06 9.46 14.47
CA GLN A 65 0.83 8.84 14.00
C GLN A 65 1.08 7.93 12.78
N PRO A 66 0.49 6.72 12.73
CA PRO A 66 0.69 5.76 11.65
C PRO A 66 0.29 6.32 10.27
N THR A 67 -0.68 7.23 10.22
CA THR A 67 -1.06 7.95 9.01
C THR A 67 0.09 8.81 8.44
N ARG A 68 0.91 9.43 9.29
CA ARG A 68 2.08 10.22 8.84
C ARG A 68 3.18 9.31 8.32
N ALA A 69 3.43 8.17 8.96
CA ALA A 69 4.37 7.17 8.44
C ALA A 69 3.95 6.65 7.05
N ARG A 70 2.64 6.40 6.86
CA ARG A 70 2.08 6.05 5.55
C ARG A 70 2.30 7.15 4.51
N GLN A 71 2.09 8.42 4.84
CA GLN A 71 2.34 9.53 3.92
C GLN A 71 3.81 9.63 3.51
N ALA A 72 4.73 9.49 4.46
CA ALA A 72 6.16 9.47 4.18
C ALA A 72 6.55 8.32 3.24
N PHE A 73 5.95 7.14 3.43
CA PHE A 73 6.12 6.00 2.52
C PHE A 73 5.62 6.29 1.09
N VAL A 74 4.44 6.91 0.94
CA VAL A 74 3.92 7.31 -0.37
C VAL A 74 4.86 8.29 -1.06
N SER A 75 5.39 9.27 -0.33
CA SER A 75 6.35 10.24 -0.86
C SER A 75 7.63 9.55 -1.33
N ALA A 76 8.15 8.60 -0.56
CA ALA A 76 9.32 7.81 -0.95
C ALA A 76 9.05 6.97 -2.21
N ALA A 77 7.90 6.31 -2.29
CA ALA A 77 7.52 5.53 -3.47
C ALA A 77 7.39 6.42 -4.73
N ARG A 78 6.80 7.62 -4.59
CA ARG A 78 6.73 8.60 -5.69
C ARG A 78 8.11 9.11 -6.13
N ALA A 79 9.00 9.41 -5.18
CA ALA A 79 10.38 9.82 -5.47
C ALA A 79 11.16 8.70 -6.17
N ALA A 80 10.89 7.45 -5.81
CA ALA A 80 11.42 6.25 -6.44
C ALA A 80 10.74 5.90 -7.80
N HIS A 81 9.85 6.77 -8.31
CA HIS A 81 9.04 6.54 -9.53
C HIS A 81 8.23 5.23 -9.51
N LEU A 82 7.89 4.73 -8.32
CA LEU A 82 7.05 3.55 -8.14
C LEU A 82 5.57 3.92 -8.25
N LYS A 83 4.79 3.02 -8.84
CA LYS A 83 3.34 3.17 -8.89
C LYS A 83 2.73 2.80 -7.54
N VAL A 84 2.09 3.76 -6.90
CA VAL A 84 1.40 3.58 -5.61
C VAL A 84 -0.09 3.52 -5.84
N LEU A 85 -0.74 2.48 -5.30
CA LEU A 85 -2.18 2.34 -5.19
C LEU A 85 -2.56 2.54 -3.71
N PRO A 86 -3.05 3.73 -3.32
CA PRO A 86 -3.71 3.90 -2.04
C PRO A 86 -5.05 3.13 -2.05
N ASP A 87 -5.46 2.58 -0.91
CA ASP A 87 -6.72 1.81 -0.76
C ASP A 87 -7.97 2.52 -1.33
N ASP A 88 -7.99 3.85 -1.41
CA ASP A 88 -9.06 4.63 -2.06
C ASP A 88 -9.34 4.18 -3.51
N GLU A 89 -8.30 3.85 -4.28
CA GLU A 89 -8.47 3.36 -5.66
C GLU A 89 -8.76 1.84 -5.71
N GLN A 90 -8.30 1.08 -4.71
CA GLN A 90 -8.57 -0.36 -4.58
C GLN A 90 -10.05 -0.61 -4.30
N ARG A 91 -10.66 0.17 -3.39
CA ARG A 91 -12.10 0.08 -3.11
C ARG A 91 -12.95 0.49 -4.31
N LEU A 92 -12.51 1.48 -5.09
CA LEU A 92 -13.16 1.88 -6.35
C LEU A 92 -13.04 0.78 -7.41
N ARG A 93 -11.85 0.18 -7.62
CA ARG A 93 -11.70 -0.95 -8.56
C ARG A 93 -12.49 -2.18 -8.14
N SER A 94 -12.50 -2.53 -6.86
CA SER A 94 -13.27 -3.65 -6.32
C SER A 94 -14.77 -3.43 -6.47
N ARG A 95 -15.27 -2.20 -6.25
CA ARG A 95 -16.68 -1.84 -6.52
C ARG A 95 -17.03 -1.91 -8.00
N VAL A 96 -16.13 -1.45 -8.89
CA VAL A 96 -16.35 -1.52 -10.35
C VAL A 96 -16.32 -2.96 -10.85
N ALA A 97 -15.41 -3.80 -10.31
CA ALA A 97 -15.36 -5.23 -10.63
C ALA A 97 -16.59 -5.99 -10.12
N SER A 98 -17.08 -5.65 -8.91
CA SER A 98 -18.29 -6.24 -8.35
C SER A 98 -19.55 -5.81 -9.11
N SER A 99 -19.64 -4.53 -9.51
CA SER A 99 -20.76 -4.01 -10.32
C SER A 99 -20.82 -4.66 -11.71
N ARG A 100 -19.67 -4.97 -12.32
CA ARG A 100 -19.62 -5.62 -13.65
C ARG A 100 -20.08 -7.09 -13.60
N ARG A 101 -19.87 -7.79 -12.48
CA ARG A 101 -20.41 -9.16 -12.27
C ARG A 101 -21.92 -9.17 -12.07
N GLU A 102 -22.48 -8.19 -11.38
CA GLU A 102 -23.93 -8.11 -11.14
C GLU A 102 -24.73 -7.84 -12.43
N VAL A 103 -24.20 -6.97 -13.31
CA VAL A 103 -24.82 -6.68 -14.61
C VAL A 103 -24.80 -7.90 -15.55
N ALA A 104 -23.77 -8.74 -15.48
CA ALA A 104 -23.68 -9.95 -16.31
C ALA A 104 -24.70 -11.03 -15.90
N VAL A 105 -25.05 -11.12 -14.62
CA VAL A 105 -26.05 -12.08 -14.11
C VAL A 105 -27.46 -11.69 -14.56
N ARG A 106 -27.82 -10.39 -14.50
CA ARG A 106 -29.16 -9.92 -14.86
C ARG A 106 -29.53 -10.10 -16.34
N ARG A 107 -28.55 -10.14 -17.25
CA ARG A 107 -28.84 -10.36 -18.68
C ARG A 107 -29.18 -11.81 -19.02
N ARG A 108 -28.68 -12.77 -18.26
CA ARG A 108 -28.96 -14.20 -18.50
C ARG A 108 -30.36 -14.63 -18.05
N ASP A 109 -30.97 -13.87 -17.14
CA ASP A 109 -32.30 -14.19 -16.59
C ASP A 109 -33.45 -13.70 -17.51
N LEU A 110 -33.16 -12.78 -18.43
CA LEU A 110 -34.15 -12.18 -19.35
C LEU A 110 -34.23 -12.86 -20.73
N GLU A 111 -33.27 -13.71 -21.08
CA GLU A 111 -33.27 -14.48 -22.35
C GLU A 111 -33.81 -15.91 -22.18
N ALA A 112 -34.20 -16.30 -20.97
CA ALA A 112 -34.72 -17.63 -20.64
C ALA A 112 -36.24 -17.67 -20.31
N GLY A 113 -36.96 -16.57 -20.60
CA GLY A 113 -38.41 -16.47 -20.43
C GLY A 113 -39.16 -16.58 -21.76
#